data_AF-A0A519EFZ8-F1
#
_entry.id   AF-A0A519EFZ8-F1
#
_cell.length_a   1.000
_cell.length_b   1.000
_cell.length_c   1.000
_cell.angle_alpha   90.00
_cell.angle_beta   90.00
_cell.angle_gamma   90.00
#
_symmetry.space_group_name_H-M   'P 1'
#
loop_
_entity.id
_entity.type
_entity.pdbx_description
1 polymer ?
#
loop_
_entity_poly.entity_id
_entity_poly.type
_entity_poly.pdbx_seq_one_letter_code
_entity_poly.pdbx_strand_id
1 'polypeptide(L)'
;MIRILGLDHLVLRVRDLSAALHFYVDLLGCTVERRQEEIGLVQLRAGAQLIDLVPLDGKLGRIGGAGPGVEGRNVDHFCLRVETLDEPALRRWLTARGVTVDAYGSRYGADGEGPSLYLFDPDGNALELKGPPWPAGLHEALDQSVKFGPMYGTEALPLFNHLPMALGALARLDAPREAMQRHLDHWSPLSRPADDGGVPPPSVEDALRRVLAAPEAQAFHVAIRLAYALRSGHRGELDAALKTTIGVESPLGAPASAGQGRERLRDVIDAVRADPALAMPPLPGTLITTRMQRALALPGFDEYVARPRLTLDALAEASLAAYLSRHQFASLHLVTGTHAVRVLLEAAVSRGVDIDEGQVLRNVWRAWLGTYLSERRPAPAWALVHAGHATEDDWTRELPSLHASMNDHRIKVADAAREEWRHRGWPGYALCLRREGAAQ
;
A
#
# COMPACT_ATOMS: atom_id res chain seq x y z
N MET A 1 11.67 -14.14 -43.58
CA MET A 1 10.57 -13.78 -42.66
C MET A 1 10.85 -12.40 -42.10
N ILE A 2 9.84 -11.52 -42.03
CA ILE A 2 10.00 -10.17 -41.47
C ILE A 2 10.01 -10.29 -39.94
N ARG A 3 11.01 -9.68 -39.28
CA ARG A 3 11.11 -9.64 -37.81
C ARG A 3 10.56 -8.31 -37.30
N ILE A 4 9.44 -8.36 -36.56
CA ILE A 4 8.83 -7.19 -35.92
C ILE A 4 9.47 -6.98 -34.54
N LEU A 5 9.81 -5.74 -34.19
CA LEU A 5 10.44 -5.39 -32.90
C LEU A 5 9.45 -4.74 -31.91
N GLY A 6 8.44 -4.05 -32.42
CA GLY A 6 7.45 -3.32 -31.62
C GLY A 6 6.71 -2.29 -32.47
N LEU A 7 5.87 -1.48 -31.83
CA LEU A 7 5.33 -0.27 -32.42
C LEU A 7 6.41 0.81 -32.44
N ASP A 8 6.58 1.49 -33.57
CA ASP A 8 7.50 2.63 -33.70
C ASP A 8 6.79 3.93 -33.34
N HIS A 9 5.67 4.20 -34.02
CA HIS A 9 4.85 5.39 -33.80
C HIS A 9 3.35 5.12 -34.01
N LEU A 10 2.53 5.96 -33.40
CA LEU A 10 1.09 6.06 -33.60
C LEU A 10 0.77 7.42 -34.22
N VAL A 11 -0.05 7.46 -35.27
CA VAL A 11 -0.50 8.73 -35.88
C VAL A 11 -1.93 9.04 -35.42
N LEU A 12 -2.13 10.22 -34.85
CA LEU A 12 -3.43 10.76 -34.46
C LEU A 12 -3.74 11.99 -35.29
N ARG A 13 -4.93 11.99 -35.90
CA ARG A 13 -5.45 13.14 -36.63
C ARG A 13 -6.27 13.98 -35.68
N VAL A 14 -5.87 15.25 -35.54
CA VAL A 14 -6.37 16.12 -34.47
C VAL A 14 -7.15 17.31 -35.00
N ARG A 15 -8.33 17.58 -34.41
CA ARG A 15 -9.16 18.74 -34.80
C ARG A 15 -8.58 20.04 -34.27
N ASP A 16 -7.99 20.00 -33.09
CA ASP A 16 -7.34 21.15 -32.44
C ASP A 16 -5.96 20.73 -31.92
N LEU A 17 -4.91 21.20 -32.59
CA LEU A 17 -3.53 20.90 -32.22
C LEU A 17 -3.17 21.45 -30.83
N SER A 18 -3.71 22.61 -30.44
CA SER A 18 -3.40 23.22 -29.15
C SER A 18 -4.03 22.42 -28.01
N ALA A 19 -5.27 21.97 -28.18
CA ALA A 19 -5.94 21.09 -27.22
C ALA A 19 -5.22 19.74 -27.10
N ALA A 20 -4.80 19.15 -28.23
CA ALA A 20 -4.03 17.91 -28.23
C ALA A 20 -2.67 18.07 -27.53
N LEU A 21 -1.94 19.15 -27.80
CA LEU A 21 -0.68 19.45 -27.12
C LEU A 21 -0.88 19.61 -25.62
N HIS A 22 -1.88 20.37 -25.20
CA HIS A 22 -2.19 20.51 -23.78
C HIS A 22 -2.45 19.16 -23.11
N PHE A 23 -3.26 18.30 -23.75
CA PHE A 23 -3.56 16.98 -23.21
C PHE A 23 -2.31 16.06 -23.16
N TYR A 24 -1.61 15.87 -24.27
CA TYR A 24 -0.51 14.90 -24.30
C TYR A 24 0.77 15.39 -23.61
N VAL A 25 1.08 16.68 -23.70
CA VAL A 25 2.30 17.26 -23.13
C VAL A 25 2.05 17.73 -21.70
N ASP A 26 1.10 18.64 -21.49
CA ASP A 26 0.94 19.27 -20.17
C ASP A 26 0.26 18.34 -19.17
N LEU A 27 -0.68 17.49 -19.61
CA LEU A 27 -1.38 16.56 -18.72
C LEU A 27 -0.70 15.20 -18.59
N LEU A 28 -0.32 14.58 -19.71
CA LEU A 28 0.25 13.23 -19.72
C LEU A 28 1.78 13.18 -19.72
N GLY A 29 2.46 14.34 -19.80
CA GLY A 29 3.91 14.42 -19.66
C GLY A 29 4.72 13.94 -20.88
N CYS A 30 4.09 13.80 -22.05
CA CYS A 30 4.86 13.61 -23.29
C CYS A 30 5.72 14.85 -23.57
N THR A 31 6.78 14.71 -24.35
CA THR A 31 7.61 15.86 -24.76
C THR A 31 7.58 16.04 -26.27
N VAL A 32 7.72 17.27 -26.75
CA VAL A 32 7.80 17.53 -28.19
C VAL A 32 9.16 17.06 -28.68
N GLU A 33 9.16 16.03 -29.52
CA GLU A 33 10.36 15.51 -30.18
C GLU A 33 10.74 16.38 -31.36
N ARG A 34 9.75 16.68 -32.23
CA ARG A 34 9.98 17.37 -33.50
C ARG A 34 8.72 18.07 -34.00
N ARG A 35 8.91 19.24 -34.63
CA ARG A 35 7.85 19.97 -35.35
C ARG A 35 8.24 20.14 -36.82
N GLN A 36 7.32 19.85 -37.72
CA GLN A 36 7.47 20.07 -39.16
C GLN A 36 6.27 20.89 -39.67
N GLU A 37 6.36 22.21 -39.49
CA GLU A 37 5.25 23.13 -39.75
C GLU A 37 4.81 23.12 -41.22
N GLU A 38 5.76 22.99 -42.16
CA GLU A 38 5.49 22.99 -43.60
C GLU A 38 4.53 21.89 -44.06
N ILE A 39 4.52 20.76 -43.35
CA ILE A 39 3.66 19.60 -43.66
C ILE A 39 2.50 19.43 -42.66
N GLY A 40 2.50 20.19 -41.56
CA GLY A 40 1.52 20.04 -40.49
C GLY A 40 1.70 18.74 -39.71
N LEU A 41 2.87 18.54 -39.12
CA LEU A 41 3.17 17.37 -38.27
C LEU A 41 3.90 17.81 -36.99
N VAL A 42 3.41 17.37 -35.84
CA VAL A 42 4.10 17.49 -34.55
C VAL A 42 4.26 16.10 -33.95
N GLN A 43 5.48 15.73 -33.60
CA GLN A 43 5.81 14.42 -33.05
C GLN A 43 6.10 14.54 -31.56
N LEU A 44 5.48 13.68 -30.77
CA LEU A 44 5.62 13.63 -29.32
C LEU A 44 6.34 12.35 -28.90
N ARG A 45 7.25 12.47 -27.94
CA ARG A 45 7.93 11.35 -27.31
C ARG A 45 7.05 10.77 -26.20
N ALA A 46 6.72 9.48 -26.33
CA ALA A 46 5.97 8.69 -25.34
C ALA A 46 6.79 7.45 -24.97
N GLY A 47 7.67 7.59 -23.98
CA GLY A 47 8.66 6.55 -23.63
C GLY A 47 9.60 6.29 -24.81
N ALA A 48 9.67 5.04 -25.27
CA ALA A 48 10.49 4.67 -26.43
C ALA A 48 9.76 4.87 -27.79
N GLN A 49 8.47 5.17 -27.80
CA GLN A 49 7.64 5.32 -29.00
C GLN A 49 7.38 6.80 -29.32
N LEU A 50 6.79 7.06 -30.50
CA LEU A 50 6.30 8.39 -30.90
C LEU A 50 4.77 8.42 -31.05
N ILE A 51 4.19 9.58 -30.74
CA ILE A 51 2.81 9.94 -31.13
C ILE A 51 2.90 11.11 -32.11
N ASP A 52 2.46 10.90 -33.33
CA ASP A 52 2.45 11.87 -34.41
C ASP A 52 1.08 12.55 -34.47
N LEU A 53 1.03 13.83 -34.11
CA LEU A 53 -0.16 14.67 -34.22
C LEU A 53 -0.21 15.34 -35.61
N VAL A 54 -1.28 15.06 -36.34
CA VAL A 54 -1.55 15.60 -37.69
C VAL A 54 -2.81 16.47 -37.65
N PRO A 55 -2.67 17.82 -37.63
CA PRO A 55 -3.80 18.73 -37.68
C PRO A 55 -4.56 18.59 -39.00
N LEU A 56 -5.90 18.53 -38.92
CA LEU A 56 -6.75 18.32 -40.10
C LEU A 56 -6.66 19.44 -41.15
N ASP A 57 -6.39 20.67 -40.71
CA ASP A 57 -6.24 21.84 -41.56
C ASP A 57 -4.84 21.95 -42.20
N GLY A 58 -3.87 21.17 -41.72
CA GLY A 58 -2.52 21.05 -42.24
C GLY A 58 -2.43 20.29 -43.56
N LYS A 59 -1.30 20.44 -44.28
CA LYS A 59 -1.09 19.83 -45.60
C LYS A 59 -1.29 18.31 -45.56
N LEU A 60 -0.68 17.64 -44.59
CA LEU A 60 -0.81 16.18 -44.42
C LEU A 60 -2.23 15.77 -43.99
N GLY A 61 -2.85 16.54 -43.09
CA GLY A 61 -4.20 16.29 -42.59
C GLY A 61 -5.28 16.34 -43.66
N ARG A 62 -5.19 17.28 -44.62
CA ARG A 62 -6.13 17.39 -45.75
C ARG A 62 -6.07 16.20 -46.71
N ILE A 63 -4.89 15.60 -46.88
CA ILE A 63 -4.70 14.42 -47.75
C ILE A 63 -5.39 13.19 -47.17
N GLY A 64 -5.43 13.06 -45.84
CA GLY A 64 -6.04 11.92 -45.17
C GLY A 64 -7.58 11.84 -45.28
N GLY A 65 -8.27 12.88 -45.75
CA GLY A 65 -9.74 12.91 -45.84
C GLY A 65 -10.41 13.43 -44.57
N ALA A 66 -11.61 12.95 -44.25
CA ALA A 66 -12.34 13.39 -43.07
C ALA A 66 -11.58 13.07 -41.77
N GLY A 67 -11.66 13.98 -40.79
CA GLY A 67 -11.11 13.75 -39.45
C GLY A 67 -12.01 12.88 -38.57
N PRO A 68 -11.57 12.58 -37.34
CA PRO A 68 -12.36 11.79 -36.41
C PRO A 68 -13.71 12.45 -36.10
N GLY A 69 -14.76 11.64 -35.99
CA GLY A 69 -16.13 12.02 -35.63
C GLY A 69 -16.87 10.86 -34.96
N VAL A 70 -18.16 11.04 -34.67
CA VAL A 70 -18.97 10.05 -33.92
C VAL A 70 -18.97 8.68 -34.59
N GLU A 71 -19.07 8.64 -35.92
CA GLU A 71 -19.15 7.41 -36.70
C GLU A 71 -17.78 6.93 -37.25
N GLY A 72 -16.71 7.70 -37.03
CA GLY A 72 -15.38 7.39 -37.54
C GLY A 72 -14.29 7.90 -36.60
N ARG A 73 -13.82 7.05 -35.68
CA ARG A 73 -12.76 7.37 -34.71
C ARG A 73 -11.37 7.19 -35.37
N ASN A 74 -10.30 7.80 -34.82
CA ASN A 74 -8.94 7.48 -35.30
C ASN A 74 -8.62 5.99 -35.09
N VAL A 75 -8.89 5.53 -33.87
CA VAL A 75 -8.68 4.17 -33.38
C VAL A 75 -9.77 3.89 -32.35
N ASP A 76 -10.03 2.62 -32.06
CA ASP A 76 -10.88 2.24 -30.92
C ASP A 76 -10.26 2.78 -29.62
N HIS A 77 -9.06 2.29 -29.27
CA HIS A 77 -8.20 2.83 -28.21
C HIS A 77 -6.72 2.56 -28.48
N PHE A 78 -5.84 3.22 -27.72
CA PHE A 78 -4.42 2.89 -27.62
C PHE A 78 -3.94 2.99 -26.17
N CYS A 79 -2.84 2.31 -25.85
CA CYS A 79 -2.38 2.14 -24.48
C CYS A 79 -1.01 2.78 -24.27
N LEU A 80 -0.87 3.55 -23.18
CA LEU A 80 0.39 4.08 -22.69
C LEU A 80 0.75 3.40 -21.36
N ARG A 81 1.96 2.85 -21.31
CA ARG A 81 2.54 2.30 -20.08
C ARG A 81 2.98 3.45 -19.18
N VAL A 82 2.55 3.41 -17.93
CA VAL A 82 2.96 4.37 -16.89
C VAL A 82 3.70 3.65 -15.77
N GLU A 83 4.65 4.34 -15.14
CA GLU A 83 5.46 3.80 -14.05
C GLU A 83 4.61 3.41 -12.83
N THR A 84 3.62 4.23 -12.50
CA THR A 84 2.68 3.99 -11.40
C THR A 84 1.26 4.37 -11.81
N LEU A 85 0.27 3.76 -11.17
CA LEU A 85 -1.14 4.04 -11.42
C LEU A 85 -1.91 4.00 -10.08
N ASP A 86 -2.00 5.15 -9.42
CA ASP A 86 -2.93 5.38 -8.30
C ASP A 86 -4.25 5.91 -8.86
N GLU A 87 -5.16 4.99 -9.19
CA GLU A 87 -6.39 5.34 -9.91
C GLU A 87 -7.22 6.43 -9.21
N PRO A 88 -7.48 6.36 -7.90
CA PRO A 88 -8.26 7.39 -7.23
C PRO A 88 -7.63 8.78 -7.33
N ALA A 89 -6.32 8.90 -7.09
CA ALA A 89 -5.61 10.18 -7.22
C ALA A 89 -5.64 10.68 -8.66
N LEU A 90 -5.34 9.80 -9.61
CA LEU A 90 -5.27 10.13 -11.03
C LEU A 90 -6.64 10.53 -11.58
N ARG A 91 -7.71 9.80 -11.24
CA ARG A 91 -9.09 10.16 -11.60
C ARG A 91 -9.45 11.54 -11.09
N ARG A 92 -9.26 11.82 -9.79
CA ARG A 92 -9.56 13.16 -9.25
C ARG A 92 -8.76 14.25 -9.97
N TRP A 93 -7.47 14.03 -10.17
CA TRP A 93 -6.59 15.01 -10.80
C TRP A 93 -6.95 15.30 -12.26
N LEU A 94 -7.29 14.26 -13.03
CA LEU A 94 -7.73 14.33 -14.43
C LEU A 94 -9.11 14.97 -14.55
N THR A 95 -10.09 14.52 -13.77
CA THR A 95 -11.46 15.06 -13.81
C THR A 95 -11.49 16.52 -13.37
N ALA A 96 -10.67 16.93 -12.40
CA ALA A 96 -10.54 18.34 -12.02
C ALA A 96 -9.99 19.25 -13.15
N ARG A 97 -9.39 18.65 -14.19
CA ARG A 97 -8.86 19.34 -15.38
C ARG A 97 -9.73 19.14 -16.63
N GLY A 98 -10.95 18.62 -16.45
CA GLY A 98 -11.92 18.45 -17.53
C GLY A 98 -11.71 17.20 -18.39
N VAL A 99 -10.81 16.29 -18.00
CA VAL A 99 -10.62 15.01 -18.70
C VAL A 99 -11.71 14.03 -18.31
N THR A 100 -12.37 13.44 -19.31
CA THR A 100 -13.32 12.34 -19.11
C THR A 100 -12.56 11.05 -18.81
N VAL A 101 -12.76 10.52 -17.61
CA VAL A 101 -12.17 9.25 -17.15
C VAL A 101 -13.28 8.20 -17.05
N ASP A 102 -13.03 7.02 -17.60
CA ASP A 102 -13.99 5.92 -17.69
C ASP A 102 -13.58 4.75 -16.78
N ALA A 103 -13.58 3.52 -17.30
CA ALA A 103 -13.44 2.31 -16.52
C ALA A 103 -12.02 2.11 -15.97
N TYR A 104 -11.97 1.59 -14.75
CA TYR A 104 -10.76 1.05 -14.13
C TYR A 104 -10.88 -0.47 -13.97
N GLY A 105 -9.76 -1.19 -14.12
CA GLY A 105 -9.69 -2.60 -13.76
C GLY A 105 -8.34 -3.22 -14.02
N SER A 106 -8.24 -4.55 -13.81
CA SER A 106 -7.09 -5.33 -14.28
C SER A 106 -7.28 -5.68 -15.76
N ARG A 107 -6.22 -5.50 -16.56
CA ARG A 107 -6.19 -5.89 -17.98
C ARG A 107 -4.86 -6.55 -18.32
N TYR A 108 -4.88 -7.57 -19.17
CA TYR A 108 -3.70 -8.16 -19.78
C TYR A 108 -3.11 -7.23 -20.84
N GLY A 109 -1.83 -6.93 -20.76
CA GLY A 109 -1.08 -6.20 -21.81
C GLY A 109 0.26 -6.87 -22.11
N ALA A 110 1.15 -6.14 -22.79
CA ALA A 110 2.44 -6.68 -23.25
C ALA A 110 3.31 -7.27 -22.11
N ASP A 111 3.23 -6.69 -20.91
CA ASP A 111 4.00 -7.11 -19.72
C ASP A 111 3.19 -8.00 -18.75
N GLY A 112 1.94 -8.35 -19.09
CA GLY A 112 1.02 -9.12 -18.24
C GLY A 112 -0.19 -8.35 -17.71
N GLU A 113 -0.92 -8.99 -16.79
CA GLU A 113 -2.07 -8.41 -16.07
C GLU A 113 -1.61 -7.27 -15.15
N GLY A 114 -2.33 -6.15 -15.13
CA GLY A 114 -1.99 -4.98 -14.30
C GLY A 114 -3.11 -3.94 -14.29
N PRO A 115 -3.01 -2.89 -13.45
CA PRO A 115 -4.02 -1.85 -13.36
C PRO A 115 -4.10 -1.06 -14.67
N SER A 116 -5.32 -0.74 -15.07
CA SER A 116 -5.67 -0.10 -16.32
C SER A 116 -6.76 0.94 -16.08
N LEU A 117 -6.56 2.16 -16.56
CA LEU A 117 -7.50 3.27 -16.48
C LEU A 117 -7.77 3.83 -17.88
N TYR A 118 -9.03 3.80 -18.30
CA TYR A 118 -9.45 4.41 -19.55
C TYR A 118 -9.81 5.89 -19.34
N LEU A 119 -9.40 6.72 -20.30
CA LEU A 119 -9.81 8.11 -20.42
C LEU A 119 -9.95 8.51 -21.89
N PHE A 120 -10.44 9.72 -22.16
CA PHE A 120 -10.61 10.21 -23.52
C PHE A 120 -9.75 11.45 -23.77
N ASP A 121 -9.15 11.50 -24.95
CA ASP A 121 -8.47 12.70 -25.45
C ASP A 121 -9.48 13.76 -25.95
N PRO A 122 -9.03 14.98 -26.31
CA PRO A 122 -9.91 16.05 -26.80
C PRO A 122 -10.67 15.69 -28.09
N ASP A 123 -10.16 14.73 -28.86
CA ASP A 123 -10.79 14.28 -30.10
C ASP A 123 -11.80 13.14 -29.90
N GLY A 124 -11.86 12.58 -28.68
CA GLY A 124 -12.74 11.50 -28.26
C GLY A 124 -12.12 10.11 -28.44
N ASN A 125 -10.83 10.00 -28.76
CA ASN A 125 -10.12 8.73 -28.82
C ASN A 125 -10.00 8.17 -27.40
N ALA A 126 -10.23 6.86 -27.23
CA ALA A 126 -10.01 6.22 -25.95
C ALA A 126 -8.52 5.97 -25.76
N LEU A 127 -8.01 6.32 -24.59
CA LEU A 127 -6.63 6.11 -24.17
C LEU A 127 -6.66 5.27 -22.91
N GLU A 128 -5.87 4.19 -22.91
CA GLU A 128 -5.63 3.37 -21.73
C GLU A 128 -4.30 3.80 -21.09
N LEU A 129 -4.32 4.17 -19.82
CA LEU A 129 -3.11 4.22 -18.99
C LEU A 129 -2.98 2.89 -18.28
N LYS A 130 -1.86 2.21 -18.50
CA LYS A 130 -1.59 0.90 -17.90
C LYS A 130 -0.39 0.96 -16.96
N GLY A 131 -0.64 0.74 -15.67
CA GLY A 131 0.39 0.65 -14.64
C GLY A 131 1.07 -0.73 -14.60
N PRO A 132 2.15 -0.88 -13.82
CA PRO A 132 3.01 -2.08 -13.82
C PRO A 132 2.23 -3.38 -13.66
N PRO A 133 2.68 -4.49 -14.24
CA PRO A 133 1.97 -5.76 -14.08
C PRO A 133 1.90 -6.14 -12.60
N TRP A 134 0.81 -6.78 -12.20
CA TRP A 134 0.70 -7.42 -10.90
C TRP A 134 1.79 -8.49 -10.78
N PRO A 135 2.32 -8.73 -9.56
CA PRO A 135 3.28 -9.80 -9.35
C PRO A 135 2.73 -11.14 -9.85
N ALA A 136 3.55 -11.85 -10.63
CA ALA A 136 3.13 -13.09 -11.27
C ALA A 136 2.70 -14.15 -10.25
N GLY A 137 1.51 -14.73 -10.43
CA GLY A 137 0.97 -15.75 -9.52
C GLY A 137 0.22 -15.21 -8.29
N LEU A 138 0.26 -13.89 -8.02
CA LEU A 138 -0.42 -13.31 -6.86
C LEU A 138 -1.94 -13.44 -6.96
N HIS A 139 -2.53 -13.08 -8.11
CA HIS A 139 -3.99 -13.13 -8.27
C HIS A 139 -4.50 -14.56 -8.19
N GLU A 140 -3.82 -15.53 -8.80
CA GLU A 140 -4.20 -16.94 -8.68
C GLU A 140 -4.06 -17.47 -7.24
N ALA A 141 -3.08 -16.99 -6.48
CA ALA A 141 -2.93 -17.35 -5.08
C ALA A 141 -4.03 -16.72 -4.21
N LEU A 142 -4.41 -15.47 -4.49
CA LEU A 142 -5.49 -14.78 -3.79
C LEU A 142 -6.86 -15.37 -4.12
N ASP A 143 -7.11 -15.78 -5.37
CA ASP A 143 -8.33 -16.52 -5.78
C ASP A 143 -8.51 -17.82 -4.97
N GLN A 144 -7.41 -18.49 -4.61
CA GLN A 144 -7.45 -19.64 -3.71
C GLN A 144 -7.64 -19.19 -2.26
N SER A 145 -6.92 -18.16 -1.81
CA SER A 145 -6.97 -17.66 -0.44
C SER A 145 -8.36 -17.18 -0.02
N VAL A 146 -9.11 -16.51 -0.90
CA VAL A 146 -10.44 -15.94 -0.57
C VAL A 146 -11.51 -17.00 -0.31
N LYS A 147 -11.24 -18.28 -0.63
CA LYS A 147 -12.10 -19.41 -0.28
C LYS A 147 -12.06 -19.74 1.21
N PHE A 148 -11.12 -19.14 1.95
CA PHE A 148 -10.90 -19.34 3.37
C PHE A 148 -11.30 -18.12 4.18
N GLY A 149 -11.87 -18.36 5.36
CA GLY A 149 -12.32 -17.31 6.28
C GLY A 149 -11.16 -16.47 6.84
N PRO A 150 -11.46 -15.27 7.35
CA PRO A 150 -10.47 -14.33 7.87
C PRO A 150 -9.88 -14.75 9.24
N MET A 151 -10.37 -15.84 9.84
CA MET A 151 -9.96 -16.31 11.17
C MET A 151 -9.66 -17.82 11.17
N TYR A 152 -8.59 -18.19 11.85
CA TYR A 152 -8.24 -19.55 12.26
C TYR A 152 -8.72 -19.84 13.69
N GLY A 153 -8.77 -21.11 14.11
CA GLY A 153 -8.92 -21.50 15.52
C GLY A 153 -10.34 -21.92 15.94
N THR A 154 -10.56 -22.14 17.24
CA THR A 154 -11.89 -22.41 17.85
C THR A 154 -12.56 -21.09 18.26
N GLU A 155 -13.86 -21.10 18.61
CA GLU A 155 -14.54 -19.90 19.16
C GLU A 155 -13.82 -19.33 20.40
N ALA A 156 -13.07 -20.17 21.13
CA ALA A 156 -12.34 -19.79 22.33
C ALA A 156 -10.99 -19.09 22.07
N LEU A 157 -10.38 -19.27 20.88
CA LEU A 157 -9.14 -18.60 20.50
C LEU A 157 -9.09 -18.34 18.98
N PRO A 158 -9.88 -17.38 18.49
CA PRO A 158 -9.88 -17.03 17.08
C PRO A 158 -8.57 -16.27 16.77
N LEU A 159 -7.73 -16.83 15.90
CA LEU A 159 -6.49 -16.22 15.41
C LEU A 159 -6.71 -15.59 14.03
N PHE A 160 -5.98 -14.55 13.68
CA PHE A 160 -6.13 -13.91 12.37
C PHE A 160 -5.63 -14.81 11.25
N ASN A 161 -6.33 -14.79 10.12
CA ASN A 161 -5.82 -15.43 8.92
C ASN A 161 -4.71 -14.56 8.32
N HIS A 162 -3.47 -15.06 8.44
CA HIS A 162 -2.27 -14.41 7.92
C HIS A 162 -2.05 -14.63 6.42
N LEU A 163 -2.67 -15.64 5.83
CA LEU A 163 -2.43 -16.09 4.46
C LEU A 163 -2.49 -14.97 3.42
N PRO A 164 -3.57 -14.17 3.27
CA PRO A 164 -3.61 -13.14 2.23
C PRO A 164 -2.56 -12.05 2.44
N MET A 165 -2.23 -11.72 3.70
CA MET A 165 -1.17 -10.75 4.02
C MET A 165 0.22 -11.32 3.68
N ALA A 166 0.46 -12.61 3.96
CA ALA A 166 1.71 -13.28 3.62
C ALA A 166 1.89 -13.41 2.10
N LEU A 167 0.82 -13.76 1.37
CA LEU A 167 0.81 -13.79 -0.10
C LEU A 167 1.11 -12.41 -0.69
N GLY A 168 0.45 -11.36 -0.19
CA GLY A 168 0.72 -9.98 -0.58
C GLY A 168 2.18 -9.57 -0.32
N ALA A 169 2.72 -9.91 0.85
CA ALA A 169 4.11 -9.62 1.21
C ALA A 169 5.11 -10.39 0.33
N LEU A 170 4.88 -11.69 0.10
CA LEU A 170 5.71 -12.52 -0.77
C LEU A 170 5.77 -11.96 -2.19
N ALA A 171 4.61 -11.62 -2.76
CA ALA A 171 4.53 -11.06 -4.10
C ALA A 171 5.33 -9.75 -4.25
N ARG A 172 5.36 -8.93 -3.20
CA ARG A 172 6.12 -7.67 -3.16
C ARG A 172 7.61 -7.85 -2.86
N LEU A 173 7.96 -9.02 -2.34
CA LEU A 173 9.32 -9.51 -2.20
C LEU A 173 9.73 -10.37 -3.42
N ASP A 174 9.08 -10.17 -4.56
CA ASP A 174 9.42 -10.81 -5.83
C ASP A 174 9.44 -12.35 -5.73
N ALA A 175 8.60 -12.92 -4.87
CA ALA A 175 8.55 -14.36 -4.64
C ALA A 175 7.93 -15.08 -5.85
N PRO A 176 8.46 -16.24 -6.24
CA PRO A 176 7.91 -17.01 -7.35
C PRO A 176 6.60 -17.68 -6.93
N ARG A 177 5.80 -18.11 -7.92
CA ARG A 177 4.49 -18.76 -7.71
C ARG A 177 4.57 -19.93 -6.72
N GLU A 178 5.64 -20.71 -6.78
CA GLU A 178 5.85 -21.89 -5.94
C GLU A 178 5.98 -21.51 -4.45
N ALA A 179 6.49 -20.31 -4.13
CA ALA A 179 6.55 -19.84 -2.75
C ALA A 179 5.15 -19.53 -2.20
N MET A 180 4.33 -18.86 -3.00
CA MET A 180 2.92 -18.60 -2.65
C MET A 180 2.12 -19.90 -2.53
N GLN A 181 2.35 -20.88 -3.42
CA GLN A 181 1.69 -22.18 -3.36
C GLN A 181 2.05 -22.94 -2.08
N ARG A 182 3.30 -22.89 -1.60
CA ARG A 182 3.67 -23.50 -0.30
C ARG A 182 2.88 -22.93 0.88
N HIS A 183 2.62 -21.62 0.89
CA HIS A 183 1.76 -21.00 1.91
C HIS A 183 0.33 -21.50 1.84
N LEU A 184 -0.23 -21.61 0.63
CA LEU A 184 -1.56 -22.18 0.43
C LEU A 184 -1.64 -23.62 0.91
N ASP A 185 -0.68 -24.46 0.52
CA ASP A 185 -0.64 -25.88 0.89
C ASP A 185 -0.51 -26.08 2.41
N HIS A 186 0.27 -25.22 3.08
CA HIS A 186 0.45 -25.28 4.53
C HIS A 186 -0.77 -24.79 5.31
N TRP A 187 -1.36 -23.67 4.90
CA TRP A 187 -2.39 -22.97 5.68
C TRP A 187 -3.81 -23.36 5.30
N SER A 188 -4.07 -23.82 4.08
CA SER A 188 -5.42 -24.23 3.65
C SER A 188 -6.03 -25.36 4.50
N PRO A 189 -5.30 -26.41 4.95
CA PRO A 189 -5.89 -27.47 5.76
C PRO A 189 -6.26 -27.02 7.19
N LEU A 190 -5.65 -25.91 7.65
CA LEU A 190 -5.91 -25.31 8.96
C LEU A 190 -6.98 -24.22 8.89
N SER A 191 -7.40 -23.84 7.68
CA SER A 191 -8.36 -22.78 7.42
C SER A 191 -9.81 -23.24 7.57
N ARG A 192 -10.67 -22.33 8.01
CA ARG A 192 -12.12 -22.50 7.88
C ARG A 192 -12.56 -22.02 6.49
N PRO A 193 -13.60 -22.59 5.87
CA PRO A 193 -14.21 -22.01 4.68
C PRO A 193 -14.63 -20.56 4.92
N ALA A 194 -14.57 -19.73 3.88
CA ALA A 194 -15.14 -18.40 3.93
C ALA A 194 -16.66 -18.50 4.11
N ASP A 195 -17.18 -17.79 5.11
CA ASP A 195 -18.61 -17.54 5.27
C ASP A 195 -18.89 -16.14 4.74
N ASP A 196 -19.75 -16.04 3.73
CA ASP A 196 -20.10 -14.76 3.14
C ASP A 196 -21.11 -13.98 3.98
N GLY A 197 -21.76 -14.64 4.95
CA GLY A 197 -22.76 -14.10 5.87
C GLY A 197 -23.92 -13.36 5.19
N GLY A 198 -24.02 -13.40 3.86
CA GLY A 198 -24.87 -12.54 3.04
C GLY A 198 -24.61 -11.03 3.14
N VAL A 199 -23.64 -10.56 3.93
CA VAL A 199 -23.39 -9.12 4.15
C VAL A 199 -22.49 -8.57 3.04
N PRO A 200 -22.92 -7.54 2.29
CA PRO A 200 -22.07 -6.92 1.28
C PRO A 200 -20.87 -6.21 1.93
N PRO A 201 -19.69 -6.18 1.26
CA PRO A 201 -18.57 -5.40 1.76
C PRO A 201 -18.93 -3.91 1.86
N PRO A 202 -18.45 -3.18 2.89
CA PRO A 202 -18.58 -1.73 2.94
C PRO A 202 -17.77 -1.06 1.81
N SER A 203 -17.99 0.24 1.59
CA SER A 203 -17.12 1.02 0.70
C SER A 203 -15.68 1.08 1.23
N VAL A 204 -14.71 1.35 0.36
CA VAL A 204 -13.31 1.55 0.76
C VAL A 204 -13.20 2.75 1.70
N GLU A 205 -13.93 3.81 1.43
CA GLU A 205 -13.97 5.04 2.22
C GLU A 205 -14.49 4.79 3.64
N ASP A 206 -15.57 4.02 3.80
CA ASP A 206 -16.10 3.64 5.12
C ASP A 206 -15.14 2.73 5.88
N ALA A 207 -14.52 1.77 5.19
CA ALA A 207 -13.52 0.90 5.78
C ALA A 207 -12.30 1.69 6.25
N LEU A 208 -11.80 2.65 5.46
CA LEU A 208 -10.70 3.53 5.85
C LEU A 208 -11.03 4.33 7.11
N ARG A 209 -12.23 4.94 7.19
CA ARG A 209 -12.68 5.67 8.39
C ARG A 209 -12.70 4.78 9.63
N ARG A 210 -13.24 3.56 9.52
CA ARG A 210 -13.35 2.61 10.64
C ARG A 210 -11.98 2.13 11.10
N VAL A 211 -11.15 1.68 10.17
CA VAL A 211 -9.83 1.12 10.48
C VAL A 211 -8.89 2.19 11.02
N LEU A 212 -8.88 3.40 10.46
CA LEU A 212 -8.06 4.50 10.96
C LEU A 212 -8.56 5.04 12.31
N ALA A 213 -9.83 4.85 12.67
CA ALA A 213 -10.33 5.16 14.01
C ALA A 213 -9.84 4.17 15.09
N ALA A 214 -9.51 2.93 14.72
CA ALA A 214 -8.99 1.90 15.64
C ALA A 214 -7.87 1.07 14.98
N PRO A 215 -6.74 1.69 14.59
CA PRO A 215 -5.72 1.03 13.77
C PRO A 215 -5.07 -0.15 14.49
N GLU A 216 -5.03 -0.13 15.81
CA GLU A 216 -4.47 -1.18 16.67
C GLU A 216 -5.39 -2.39 16.86
N ALA A 217 -6.63 -2.32 16.37
CA ALA A 217 -7.58 -3.41 16.48
C ALA A 217 -6.96 -4.71 16.02
N GLN A 218 -7.14 -5.75 16.84
CA GLN A 218 -6.61 -7.08 16.57
C GLN A 218 -5.08 -7.07 16.35
N ALA A 219 -4.34 -6.26 17.11
CA ALA A 219 -2.89 -6.06 16.95
C ALA A 219 -2.49 -5.61 15.54
N PHE A 220 -3.23 -4.63 14.99
CA PHE A 220 -3.05 -4.06 13.66
C PHE A 220 -3.40 -4.97 12.47
N HIS A 221 -3.88 -6.20 12.70
CA HIS A 221 -4.12 -7.15 11.60
C HIS A 221 -5.17 -6.66 10.59
N VAL A 222 -6.23 -5.98 11.04
CA VAL A 222 -7.22 -5.39 10.12
C VAL A 222 -6.57 -4.34 9.23
N ALA A 223 -5.77 -3.44 9.82
CA ALA A 223 -5.07 -2.40 9.09
C ALA A 223 -4.07 -2.97 8.09
N ILE A 224 -3.26 -3.95 8.51
CA ILE A 224 -2.28 -4.62 7.66
C ILE A 224 -2.97 -5.34 6.50
N ARG A 225 -4.06 -6.07 6.76
CA ARG A 225 -4.80 -6.78 5.70
C ARG A 225 -5.40 -5.80 4.69
N LEU A 226 -6.06 -4.74 5.15
CA LEU A 226 -6.63 -3.73 4.25
C LEU A 226 -5.53 -3.05 3.42
N ALA A 227 -4.36 -2.76 4.01
CA ALA A 227 -3.23 -2.19 3.30
C ALA A 227 -2.72 -3.11 2.17
N TYR A 228 -2.56 -4.42 2.41
CA TYR A 228 -2.19 -5.37 1.35
C TYR A 228 -3.29 -5.53 0.30
N ALA A 229 -4.55 -5.58 0.71
CA ALA A 229 -5.67 -5.76 -0.20
C ALA A 229 -5.83 -4.56 -1.16
N LEU A 230 -5.65 -3.33 -0.67
CA LEU A 230 -5.66 -2.12 -1.51
C LEU A 230 -4.53 -2.11 -2.54
N ARG A 231 -3.37 -2.69 -2.20
CA ARG A 231 -2.17 -2.72 -3.05
C ARG A 231 -2.11 -3.92 -3.99
N SER A 232 -2.94 -4.95 -3.80
CA SER A 232 -2.90 -6.17 -4.62
C SER A 232 -3.64 -6.03 -5.95
N GLY A 233 -4.56 -5.08 -6.06
CA GLY A 233 -5.47 -4.95 -7.21
C GLY A 233 -6.47 -6.11 -7.37
N HIS A 234 -6.55 -7.00 -6.38
CA HIS A 234 -7.38 -8.20 -6.44
C HIS A 234 -8.76 -7.95 -5.80
N ARG A 235 -9.81 -7.92 -6.62
CA ARG A 235 -11.17 -7.56 -6.18
C ARG A 235 -11.69 -8.46 -5.06
N GLY A 236 -11.54 -9.78 -5.18
CA GLY A 236 -12.04 -10.72 -4.17
C GLY A 236 -11.36 -10.57 -2.82
N GLU A 237 -10.07 -10.22 -2.80
CA GLU A 237 -9.35 -10.01 -1.54
C GLU A 237 -9.67 -8.64 -0.95
N LEU A 238 -9.87 -7.61 -1.79
CA LEU A 238 -10.39 -6.33 -1.33
C LEU A 238 -11.75 -6.51 -0.66
N ASP A 239 -12.70 -7.19 -1.30
CA ASP A 239 -14.02 -7.45 -0.71
C ASP A 239 -13.91 -8.22 0.61
N ALA A 240 -13.05 -9.24 0.67
CA ALA A 240 -12.81 -10.01 1.89
C ALA A 240 -12.20 -9.15 3.02
N ALA A 241 -11.22 -8.31 2.72
CA ALA A 241 -10.59 -7.40 3.68
C ALA A 241 -11.56 -6.30 4.16
N LEU A 242 -12.40 -5.76 3.27
CA LEU A 242 -13.42 -4.78 3.62
C LEU A 242 -14.43 -5.35 4.62
N LYS A 243 -14.85 -6.62 4.44
CA LYS A 243 -15.71 -7.32 5.40
C LYS A 243 -15.09 -7.46 6.79
N THR A 244 -13.77 -7.64 6.91
CA THR A 244 -13.11 -7.72 8.24
C THR A 244 -13.10 -6.40 8.99
N THR A 245 -13.51 -5.28 8.35
CA THR A 245 -13.63 -3.98 9.01
C THR A 245 -14.99 -3.75 9.69
N ILE A 246 -15.97 -4.63 9.43
CA ILE A 246 -17.30 -4.54 10.03
C ILE A 246 -17.20 -4.85 11.52
N GLY A 247 -17.73 -3.95 12.36
CA GLY A 247 -17.73 -4.12 13.81
C GLY A 247 -16.34 -4.02 14.46
N VAL A 248 -15.35 -3.46 13.75
CA VAL A 248 -14.04 -3.21 14.35
C VAL A 248 -14.16 -2.15 15.44
N GLU A 249 -13.73 -2.52 16.64
CA GLU A 249 -13.68 -1.66 17.81
C GLU A 249 -12.26 -1.61 18.37
N SER A 250 -11.91 -0.49 19.02
CA SER A 250 -10.65 -0.38 19.72
C SER A 250 -10.63 -1.34 20.92
N PRO A 251 -9.63 -2.24 21.03
CA PRO A 251 -9.48 -3.07 22.22
C PRO A 251 -9.06 -2.24 23.45
N LEU A 252 -8.73 -0.97 23.26
CA LEU A 252 -8.26 -0.04 24.28
C LEU A 252 -9.39 0.85 24.83
N GLY A 253 -10.63 0.64 24.38
CA GLY A 253 -11.80 1.43 24.77
C GLY A 253 -11.85 2.78 24.07
N ALA A 254 -12.51 3.76 24.69
CA ALA A 254 -12.70 5.08 24.11
C ALA A 254 -11.36 5.74 23.70
N PRO A 255 -11.32 6.46 22.57
CA PRO A 255 -10.11 7.14 22.12
C PRO A 255 -9.66 8.19 23.13
N ALA A 256 -8.35 8.34 23.28
CA ALA A 256 -7.79 9.44 24.06
C ALA A 256 -8.07 10.78 23.35
N SER A 257 -8.22 11.86 24.12
CA SER A 257 -8.52 13.20 23.60
C SER A 257 -7.57 13.60 22.46
N ALA A 258 -8.16 14.03 21.34
CA ALA A 258 -7.41 14.56 20.19
C ALA A 258 -6.52 15.73 20.61
N GLY A 259 -5.38 15.88 19.93
CA GLY A 259 -4.46 16.99 20.16
C GLY A 259 -3.00 16.63 19.93
N GLN A 260 -2.15 17.64 20.04
CA GLN A 260 -0.70 17.49 19.99
C GLN A 260 -0.12 17.87 21.35
N GLY A 261 0.74 17.01 21.87
CA GLY A 261 1.58 17.36 23.00
C GLY A 261 2.72 18.29 22.60
N ARG A 262 3.56 18.66 23.56
CA ARG A 262 4.66 19.61 23.35
C ARG A 262 6.04 18.97 23.33
N GLU A 263 6.16 17.75 23.83
CA GLU A 263 7.44 17.09 24.05
C GLU A 263 7.84 16.23 22.85
N ARG A 264 9.14 16.01 22.63
CA ARG A 264 9.58 15.08 21.59
C ARG A 264 9.28 13.66 22.04
N LEU A 265 8.83 12.81 21.11
CA LEU A 265 8.47 11.43 21.41
C LEU A 265 9.59 10.65 22.13
N ARG A 266 10.85 10.86 21.73
CA ARG A 266 12.01 10.22 22.37
C ARG A 266 12.15 10.59 23.85
N ASP A 267 11.98 11.87 24.18
CA ASP A 267 12.07 12.36 25.57
C ASP A 267 10.94 11.77 26.44
N VAL A 268 9.74 11.65 25.87
CA VAL A 268 8.60 10.99 26.52
C VAL A 268 8.88 9.51 26.78
N ILE A 269 9.46 8.78 25.80
CA ILE A 269 9.86 7.37 25.96
C ILE A 269 10.92 7.20 27.05
N ASP A 270 11.90 8.12 27.13
CA ASP A 270 12.90 8.11 28.20
C ASP A 270 12.27 8.32 29.58
N ALA A 271 11.31 9.25 29.69
CA ALA A 271 10.56 9.48 30.93
C ALA A 271 9.72 8.24 31.32
N VAL A 272 9.00 7.63 30.38
CA VAL A 272 8.25 6.38 30.58
C VAL A 272 9.15 5.25 31.11
N ARG A 273 10.38 5.15 30.59
CA ARG A 273 11.33 4.12 31.01
C ARG A 273 11.85 4.35 32.43
N ALA A 274 12.04 5.61 32.82
CA ALA A 274 12.50 5.99 34.15
C ALA A 274 11.41 5.88 35.24
N ASP A 275 10.14 5.93 34.86
CA ASP A 275 9.02 5.97 35.80
C ASP A 275 8.72 4.60 36.44
N PRO A 276 8.94 4.37 37.75
CA PRO A 276 8.65 3.09 38.37
C PRO A 276 7.16 2.73 38.38
N ALA A 277 6.24 3.71 38.29
CA ALA A 277 4.80 3.47 38.29
C ALA A 277 4.32 2.74 37.01
N LEU A 278 5.09 2.85 35.92
CA LEU A 278 4.80 2.18 34.65
C LEU A 278 5.49 0.80 34.53
N ALA A 279 5.96 0.22 35.63
CA ALA A 279 6.49 -1.14 35.62
C ALA A 279 5.37 -2.19 35.50
N MET A 280 5.57 -3.17 34.61
CA MET A 280 4.60 -4.26 34.42
C MET A 280 5.30 -5.64 34.54
N PRO A 281 4.70 -6.61 35.25
CA PRO A 281 5.21 -7.98 35.29
C PRO A 281 5.07 -8.69 33.93
N PRO A 282 5.87 -9.74 33.65
CA PRO A 282 5.71 -10.54 32.44
C PRO A 282 4.38 -11.30 32.45
N LEU A 283 3.71 -11.34 31.30
CA LEU A 283 2.43 -12.05 31.09
C LEU A 283 2.56 -13.05 29.93
N PRO A 284 3.34 -14.15 30.09
CA PRO A 284 3.55 -15.13 29.03
C PRO A 284 2.23 -15.84 28.67
N GLY A 285 2.09 -16.23 27.40
CA GLY A 285 0.89 -16.94 26.92
C GLY A 285 -0.37 -16.09 26.78
N THR A 286 -0.27 -14.76 26.87
CA THR A 286 -1.41 -13.84 26.70
C THR A 286 -1.34 -13.08 25.38
N LEU A 287 -2.53 -12.75 24.84
CA LEU A 287 -2.65 -11.94 23.62
C LEU A 287 -1.98 -10.56 23.80
N ILE A 288 -1.49 -9.99 22.70
CA ILE A 288 -0.91 -8.63 22.69
C ILE A 288 -1.93 -7.62 23.24
N THR A 289 -3.19 -7.74 22.81
CA THR A 289 -4.29 -6.88 23.27
C THR A 289 -4.53 -6.95 24.77
N THR A 290 -4.52 -8.15 25.36
CA THR A 290 -4.64 -8.33 26.81
C THR A 290 -3.51 -7.63 27.56
N ARG A 291 -2.28 -7.72 27.05
CA ARG A 291 -1.12 -7.04 27.64
C ARG A 291 -1.22 -5.53 27.53
N MET A 292 -1.67 -5.00 26.38
CA MET A 292 -1.92 -3.57 26.22
C MET A 292 -2.98 -3.08 27.22
N GLN A 293 -4.12 -3.77 27.34
CA GLN A 293 -5.18 -3.42 28.30
C GLN A 293 -4.68 -3.38 29.75
N ARG A 294 -3.76 -4.29 30.12
CA ARG A 294 -3.11 -4.25 31.45
C ARG A 294 -2.19 -3.05 31.61
N ALA A 295 -1.44 -2.69 30.58
CA ALA A 295 -0.59 -1.51 30.59
C ALA A 295 -1.40 -0.21 30.72
N LEU A 296 -2.56 -0.13 30.07
CA LEU A 296 -3.49 1.01 30.17
C LEU A 296 -4.00 1.26 31.58
N ALA A 297 -4.12 0.20 32.39
CA ALA A 297 -4.59 0.31 33.77
C ALA A 297 -3.49 0.80 34.75
N LEU A 298 -2.27 1.06 34.27
CA LEU A 298 -1.18 1.56 35.10
C LEU A 298 -1.38 3.04 35.45
N PRO A 299 -1.09 3.45 36.71
CA PRO A 299 -1.16 4.86 37.10
C PRO A 299 -0.27 5.73 36.20
N GLY A 300 -0.79 6.88 35.76
CA GLY A 300 -0.06 7.83 34.92
C GLY A 300 -0.03 7.50 33.44
N PHE A 301 -0.54 6.34 32.99
CA PHE A 301 -0.53 5.95 31.57
C PHE A 301 -1.12 7.04 30.65
N ASP A 302 -2.32 7.52 30.97
CA ASP A 302 -3.02 8.52 30.15
C ASP A 302 -2.29 9.88 30.09
N GLU A 303 -1.52 10.23 31.12
CA GLU A 303 -0.69 11.44 31.11
C GLU A 303 0.40 11.33 30.02
N TYR A 304 1.07 10.18 29.93
CA TYR A 304 2.07 9.93 28.88
C TYR A 304 1.48 9.81 27.48
N VAL A 305 0.20 9.45 27.35
CA VAL A 305 -0.50 9.47 26.05
C VAL A 305 -0.62 10.89 25.50
N ALA A 306 -0.84 11.89 26.36
CA ALA A 306 -1.10 13.27 25.94
C ALA A 306 0.17 14.10 25.66
N ARG A 307 1.31 13.75 26.26
CA ARG A 307 2.56 14.54 26.27
C ARG A 307 3.29 14.74 24.93
N PRO A 308 3.41 13.74 24.04
CA PRO A 308 4.27 13.89 22.87
C PRO A 308 3.62 14.67 21.74
N ARG A 309 4.44 15.40 20.99
CA ARG A 309 4.14 15.79 19.61
C ARG A 309 4.34 14.57 18.72
N LEU A 310 3.30 14.16 18.02
CA LEU A 310 3.25 12.94 17.22
C LEU A 310 3.32 13.27 15.72
N THR A 311 4.21 12.56 15.03
CA THR A 311 4.21 12.41 13.58
C THR A 311 4.30 10.92 13.26
N LEU A 312 3.85 10.52 12.08
CA LEU A 312 3.99 9.13 11.65
C LEU A 312 5.46 8.69 11.62
N ASP A 313 6.36 9.57 11.19
CA ASP A 313 7.81 9.30 11.20
C ASP A 313 8.36 9.10 12.60
N ALA A 314 7.96 9.91 13.58
CA ALA A 314 8.41 9.72 14.96
C ALA A 314 7.95 8.36 15.50
N LEU A 315 6.71 7.94 15.19
CA LEU A 315 6.19 6.64 15.58
C LEU A 315 6.90 5.49 14.84
N ALA A 316 7.16 5.62 13.54
CA ALA A 316 7.91 4.63 12.76
C ALA A 316 9.34 4.47 13.30
N GLU A 317 9.99 5.58 13.64
CA GLU A 317 11.33 5.60 14.23
C GLU A 317 11.35 4.87 15.58
N ALA A 318 10.37 5.18 16.44
CA ALA A 318 10.22 4.56 17.75
C ALA A 318 9.91 3.06 17.64
N SER A 319 9.02 2.67 16.72
CA SER A 319 8.71 1.28 16.42
C SER A 319 9.94 0.49 15.98
N LEU A 320 10.73 1.03 15.04
CA LEU A 320 11.95 0.39 14.58
C LEU A 320 12.99 0.30 15.70
N ALA A 321 13.22 1.38 16.45
CA ALA A 321 14.16 1.38 17.58
C ALA A 321 13.76 0.37 18.67
N ALA A 322 12.47 0.28 19.00
CA ALA A 322 11.96 -0.69 19.97
C ALA A 322 12.15 -2.13 19.46
N TYR A 323 11.80 -2.40 18.21
CA TYR A 323 11.98 -3.72 17.61
C TYR A 323 13.46 -4.14 17.56
N LEU A 324 14.36 -3.28 17.08
CA LEU A 324 15.80 -3.57 17.00
C LEU A 324 16.48 -3.75 18.36
N SER A 325 15.83 -3.38 19.47
CA SER A 325 16.40 -3.57 20.80
C SER A 325 16.45 -5.04 21.23
N ARG A 326 15.44 -5.84 20.85
CA ARG A 326 15.24 -7.21 21.35
C ARG A 326 14.59 -8.16 20.35
N HIS A 327 14.25 -7.68 19.16
CA HIS A 327 13.51 -8.39 18.12
C HIS A 327 12.31 -9.16 18.71
N GLN A 328 11.45 -8.48 19.47
CA GLN A 328 10.30 -9.15 20.09
C GLN A 328 9.12 -9.23 19.13
N PHE A 329 8.35 -10.31 19.27
CA PHE A 329 7.16 -10.55 18.45
C PHE A 329 6.12 -9.41 18.53
N ALA A 330 5.92 -8.80 19.69
CA ALA A 330 4.93 -7.74 19.83
C ALA A 330 5.40 -6.42 19.19
N SER A 331 6.66 -6.01 19.39
CA SER A 331 7.24 -4.84 18.73
C SER A 331 7.38 -4.96 17.22
N LEU A 332 7.45 -6.18 16.65
CA LEU A 332 7.31 -6.40 15.21
C LEU A 332 6.00 -5.81 14.66
N HIS A 333 4.90 -5.93 15.40
CA HIS A 333 3.59 -5.39 15.01
C HIS A 333 3.54 -3.86 15.02
N LEU A 334 4.43 -3.21 15.78
CA LEU A 334 4.58 -1.77 15.74
C LEU A 334 5.22 -1.32 14.42
N VAL A 335 6.20 -2.09 13.90
CA VAL A 335 6.83 -1.83 12.60
C VAL A 335 5.85 -2.07 11.46
N THR A 336 5.21 -3.24 11.41
CA THR A 336 4.25 -3.56 10.33
C THR A 336 2.97 -2.73 10.43
N GLY A 337 2.51 -2.40 11.65
CA GLY A 337 1.34 -1.56 11.91
C GLY A 337 1.56 -0.10 11.51
N THR A 338 2.73 0.50 11.83
CA THR A 338 3.05 1.87 11.37
C THR A 338 3.16 1.95 9.85
N HIS A 339 3.75 0.94 9.20
CA HIS A 339 3.75 0.82 7.74
C HIS A 339 2.32 0.76 7.18
N ALA A 340 1.46 -0.11 7.73
CA ALA A 340 0.07 -0.23 7.28
C ALA A 340 -0.71 1.09 7.44
N VAL A 341 -0.55 1.78 8.57
CA VAL A 341 -1.17 3.09 8.80
C VAL A 341 -0.72 4.12 7.76
N ARG A 342 0.56 4.14 7.36
CA ARG A 342 1.05 5.00 6.27
C ARG A 342 0.28 4.74 4.97
N VAL A 343 0.22 3.46 4.56
CA VAL A 343 -0.49 3.04 3.34
C VAL A 343 -1.96 3.44 3.38
N LEU A 344 -2.64 3.29 4.53
CA LEU A 344 -4.05 3.62 4.66
C LEU A 344 -4.31 5.13 4.68
N LEU A 345 -3.44 5.93 5.31
CA LEU A 345 -3.51 7.39 5.28
C LEU A 345 -3.29 7.91 3.85
N GLU A 346 -2.29 7.38 3.14
CA GLU A 346 -2.06 7.67 1.72
C GLU A 346 -3.30 7.32 0.89
N ALA A 347 -3.90 6.15 1.09
CA ALA A 347 -5.12 5.74 0.39
C ALA A 347 -6.34 6.63 0.71
N ALA A 348 -6.45 7.15 1.94
CA ALA A 348 -7.50 8.07 2.35
C ALA A 348 -7.34 9.44 1.68
N VAL A 349 -6.12 10.01 1.71
CA VAL A 349 -5.78 11.25 0.97
C VAL A 349 -6.01 11.04 -0.52
N SER A 350 -5.56 9.91 -1.05
CA SER A 350 -5.73 9.54 -2.44
C SER A 350 -7.17 9.28 -2.83
N ARG A 351 -8.15 9.32 -1.92
CA ARG A 351 -9.61 9.23 -2.17
C ARG A 351 -10.38 10.46 -1.72
N GLY A 352 -9.74 11.46 -1.11
CA GLY A 352 -10.42 12.63 -0.54
C GLY A 352 -11.24 12.29 0.71
N VAL A 353 -10.87 11.24 1.44
CA VAL A 353 -11.49 10.87 2.70
C VAL A 353 -10.93 11.77 3.81
N ASP A 354 -11.80 12.56 4.43
CA ASP A 354 -11.44 13.37 5.60
C ASP A 354 -11.14 12.48 6.81
N ILE A 355 -9.91 12.56 7.32
CA ILE A 355 -9.40 11.77 8.45
C ILE A 355 -8.68 12.72 9.41
N ASP A 356 -9.04 12.65 10.70
CA ASP A 356 -8.28 13.32 11.76
C ASP A 356 -6.98 12.54 12.02
N GLU A 357 -5.94 12.86 11.25
CA GLU A 357 -4.62 12.23 11.39
C GLU A 357 -4.06 12.37 12.81
N GLY A 358 -4.34 13.48 13.51
CA GLY A 358 -3.93 13.67 14.90
C GLY A 358 -4.51 12.60 15.84
N GLN A 359 -5.79 12.28 15.67
CA GLN A 359 -6.44 11.20 16.41
C GLN A 359 -5.90 9.81 16.02
N VAL A 360 -5.66 9.56 14.73
CA VAL A 360 -5.05 8.30 14.26
C VAL A 360 -3.70 8.08 14.95
N LEU A 361 -2.80 9.06 14.87
CA LEU A 361 -1.46 8.97 15.46
C LEU A 361 -1.51 8.80 16.98
N ARG A 362 -2.49 9.43 17.65
CA ARG A 362 -2.70 9.27 19.09
C ARG A 362 -3.15 7.86 19.48
N ASN A 363 -4.03 7.24 18.67
CA ASN A 363 -4.43 5.85 18.88
C ASN A 363 -3.27 4.88 18.64
N VAL A 364 -2.47 5.11 17.59
CA VAL A 364 -1.23 4.36 17.34
C VAL A 364 -0.24 4.52 18.51
N TRP A 365 -0.02 5.73 19.01
CA TRP A 365 0.85 5.99 20.16
C TRP A 365 0.36 5.26 21.43
N ARG A 366 -0.94 5.28 21.69
CA ARG A 366 -1.54 4.60 22.85
C ARG A 366 -1.30 3.08 22.80
N ALA A 367 -1.47 2.47 21.63
CA ALA A 367 -1.16 1.07 21.40
C ALA A 367 0.34 0.77 21.48
N TRP A 368 1.17 1.66 20.93
CA TRP A 368 2.63 1.58 21.00
C TRP A 368 3.10 1.57 22.45
N LEU A 369 2.61 2.51 23.28
CA LEU A 369 2.97 2.63 24.68
C LEU A 369 2.56 1.37 25.45
N GLY A 370 1.31 0.91 25.28
CA GLY A 370 0.86 -0.34 25.90
C GLY A 370 1.72 -1.54 25.53
N THR A 371 2.12 -1.64 24.27
CA THR A 371 3.01 -2.70 23.78
C THR A 371 4.40 -2.58 24.39
N TYR A 372 5.00 -1.39 24.39
CA TYR A 372 6.33 -1.11 24.93
C TYR A 372 6.43 -1.41 26.43
N LEU A 373 5.42 -1.01 27.20
CA LEU A 373 5.30 -1.34 28.63
C LEU A 373 5.23 -2.86 28.83
N SER A 374 4.52 -3.57 27.96
CA SER A 374 4.42 -5.03 28.02
C SER A 374 5.73 -5.78 27.76
N GLU A 375 6.64 -5.17 27.01
CA GLU A 375 7.97 -5.71 26.75
C GLU A 375 9.00 -5.34 27.84
N ARG A 376 8.52 -4.75 28.95
CA ARG A 376 9.32 -4.28 30.08
C ARG A 376 10.27 -3.15 29.67
N ARG A 377 9.81 -2.27 28.77
CA ARG A 377 10.44 -0.99 28.42
C ARG A 377 11.93 -1.13 28.07
N PRO A 378 12.30 -1.98 27.10
CA PRO A 378 13.69 -2.10 26.69
C PRO A 378 14.23 -0.74 26.24
N ALA A 379 15.51 -0.46 26.47
CA ALA A 379 16.13 0.74 25.92
C ALA A 379 16.03 0.69 24.38
N PRO A 380 15.34 1.64 23.71
CA PRO A 380 15.20 1.60 22.26
C PRO A 380 16.57 1.76 21.59
N ALA A 381 16.81 1.00 20.54
CA ALA A 381 18.07 1.00 19.79
C ALA A 381 18.15 2.17 18.80
N TRP A 382 17.96 3.41 19.27
CA TRP A 382 17.92 4.63 18.43
C TRP A 382 19.12 4.77 17.49
N ALA A 383 20.32 4.37 17.95
CA ALA A 383 21.54 4.44 17.15
C ALA A 383 21.47 3.52 15.92
N LEU A 384 20.82 2.36 16.02
CA LEU A 384 20.76 1.39 14.93
C LEU A 384 19.79 1.79 13.81
N VAL A 385 18.80 2.64 14.10
CA VAL A 385 17.82 3.13 13.12
C VAL A 385 18.51 3.83 11.95
N HIS A 386 19.51 4.68 12.26
CA HIS A 386 20.15 5.56 11.28
C HIS A 386 21.59 5.18 10.95
N ALA A 387 22.17 4.23 11.68
CA ALA A 387 23.57 3.85 11.47
C ALA A 387 23.74 2.91 10.28
N GLY A 388 24.79 3.14 9.51
CA GLY A 388 25.23 2.27 8.42
C GLY A 388 24.72 2.70 7.05
N HIS A 389 24.62 1.72 6.16
CA HIS A 389 24.14 1.88 4.80
C HIS A 389 23.29 0.66 4.45
N ALA A 390 22.23 0.87 3.68
CA ALA A 390 21.36 -0.18 3.18
C ALA A 390 21.05 0.09 1.72
N THR A 391 20.91 -0.99 0.95
CA THR A 391 20.65 -1.00 -0.50
C THR A 391 19.62 -2.07 -0.82
N GLU A 392 19.08 -2.05 -2.05
CA GLU A 392 18.22 -3.15 -2.52
C GLU A 392 18.91 -4.52 -2.42
N ASP A 393 20.23 -4.57 -2.58
CA ASP A 393 21.01 -5.81 -2.50
C ASP A 393 20.89 -6.51 -1.14
N ASP A 394 20.64 -5.77 -0.06
CA ASP A 394 20.39 -6.33 1.27
C ASP A 394 19.15 -7.22 1.27
N TRP A 395 18.06 -6.76 0.64
CA TRP A 395 16.84 -7.56 0.46
C TRP A 395 17.07 -8.67 -0.56
N THR A 396 17.70 -8.38 -1.70
CA THR A 396 17.99 -9.37 -2.75
C THR A 396 18.74 -10.58 -2.21
N ARG A 397 19.73 -10.38 -1.32
CA ARG A 397 20.47 -11.47 -0.67
C ARG A 397 19.60 -12.35 0.22
N GLU A 398 18.58 -11.78 0.86
CA GLU A 398 17.70 -12.48 1.80
C GLU A 398 16.47 -13.10 1.13
N LEU A 399 16.15 -12.72 -0.11
CA LEU A 399 15.00 -13.23 -0.86
C LEU A 399 14.90 -14.76 -0.83
N PRO A 400 15.95 -15.56 -1.11
CA PRO A 400 15.83 -17.02 -1.05
C PRO A 400 15.41 -17.53 0.33
N SER A 401 15.89 -16.90 1.41
CA SER A 401 15.49 -17.26 2.78
C SER A 401 14.07 -16.81 3.11
N LEU A 402 13.61 -15.69 2.55
CA LEU A 402 12.26 -15.16 2.77
C LEU A 402 11.23 -15.99 2.00
N HIS A 403 11.52 -16.36 0.74
CA HIS A 403 10.67 -17.20 -0.10
C HIS A 403 10.51 -18.61 0.48
N ALA A 404 11.50 -19.13 1.19
CA ALA A 404 11.46 -20.44 1.85
C ALA A 404 10.86 -20.40 3.27
N SER A 405 10.62 -19.22 3.84
CA SER A 405 10.11 -19.05 5.20
C SER A 405 8.62 -19.36 5.26
N MET A 406 8.19 -20.19 6.22
CA MET A 406 6.76 -20.34 6.55
C MET A 406 6.31 -19.40 7.68
N ASN A 407 7.19 -18.51 8.11
CA ASN A 407 6.88 -17.52 9.13
C ASN A 407 6.28 -16.26 8.47
N ASP A 408 4.96 -16.15 8.53
CA ASP A 408 4.23 -15.03 7.92
C ASP A 408 4.64 -13.66 8.50
N HIS A 409 4.99 -13.60 9.78
CA HIS A 409 5.43 -12.35 10.42
C HIS A 409 6.78 -11.89 9.88
N ARG A 410 7.72 -12.82 9.68
CA ARG A 410 9.03 -12.55 9.08
C ARG A 410 8.88 -11.96 7.68
N ILE A 411 8.01 -12.55 6.86
CA ILE A 411 7.79 -12.10 5.49
C ILE A 411 7.18 -10.69 5.51
N LYS A 412 6.13 -10.47 6.31
CA LYS A 412 5.47 -9.16 6.42
C LYS A 412 6.39 -8.06 6.94
N VAL A 413 7.24 -8.34 7.93
CA VAL A 413 8.20 -7.34 8.44
C VAL A 413 9.30 -7.06 7.43
N ALA A 414 9.73 -8.04 6.63
CA ALA A 414 10.71 -7.84 5.58
C ALA A 414 10.17 -6.95 4.45
N ASP A 415 8.92 -7.16 3.99
CA ASP A 415 8.25 -6.28 3.02
C ASP A 415 8.07 -4.87 3.59
N ALA A 416 7.48 -4.76 4.79
CA ALA A 416 7.29 -3.46 5.44
C ALA A 416 8.63 -2.73 5.59
N ALA A 417 9.68 -3.41 6.06
CA ALA A 417 11.01 -2.80 6.19
C ALA A 417 11.58 -2.33 4.84
N ARG A 418 11.40 -3.09 3.76
CA ARG A 418 11.84 -2.69 2.40
C ARG A 418 11.18 -1.38 1.99
N GLU A 419 9.87 -1.31 2.17
CA GLU A 419 9.06 -0.18 1.75
C GLU A 419 9.31 1.06 2.61
N GLU A 420 9.44 0.89 3.92
CA GLU A 420 9.77 2.01 4.80
C GLU A 420 11.21 2.49 4.58
N TRP A 421 12.15 1.61 4.23
CA TRP A 421 13.50 1.99 3.80
C TRP A 421 13.46 2.78 2.49
N ARG A 422 12.73 2.33 1.47
CA ARG A 422 12.55 3.08 0.21
C ARG A 422 11.95 4.47 0.46
N HIS A 423 11.01 4.57 1.40
CA HIS A 423 10.34 5.82 1.72
C HIS A 423 11.22 6.79 2.53
N ARG A 424 11.96 6.30 3.53
CA ARG A 424 12.69 7.16 4.50
C ARG A 424 14.21 7.16 4.36
N GLY A 425 14.76 6.17 3.68
CA GLY A 425 16.20 5.95 3.56
C GLY A 425 16.90 5.48 4.84
N TRP A 426 16.18 5.07 5.90
CA TRP A 426 16.78 4.69 7.18
C TRP A 426 17.44 3.30 7.09
N PRO A 427 18.78 3.19 7.23
CA PRO A 427 19.48 1.92 7.03
C PRO A 427 19.08 0.82 8.01
N GLY A 428 18.62 1.19 9.21
CA GLY A 428 18.24 0.24 10.25
C GLY A 428 17.12 -0.73 9.86
N TYR A 429 16.31 -0.40 8.86
CA TYR A 429 15.29 -1.32 8.34
C TYR A 429 15.89 -2.60 7.74
N ALA A 430 17.10 -2.56 7.18
CA ALA A 430 17.78 -3.77 6.70
C ALA A 430 18.10 -4.75 7.85
N LEU A 431 18.20 -4.28 9.09
CA LEU A 431 18.41 -5.12 10.26
C LEU A 431 17.17 -5.95 10.62
N CYS A 432 15.99 -5.61 10.10
CA CYS A 432 14.77 -6.42 10.24
C CYS A 432 14.83 -7.73 9.44
N LEU A 433 15.78 -7.87 8.51
CA LEU A 433 15.94 -9.09 7.71
C LEU A 433 16.56 -10.26 8.50
N ARG A 434 17.20 -9.96 9.63
CA ARG A 434 17.82 -10.97 10.50
C ARG A 434 16.78 -12.00 10.94
N ARG A 435 17.20 -13.26 11.02
CA ARG A 435 16.34 -14.38 11.44
C ARG A 435 15.91 -14.30 12.92
N GLU A 436 16.58 -13.46 13.69
CA GLU A 436 16.35 -13.29 15.13
C GLU A 436 15.01 -12.60 15.38
N GLY A 437 14.19 -13.19 16.26
CA GLY A 437 12.98 -12.55 16.80
C GLY A 437 11.70 -12.62 15.98
N ALA A 438 11.71 -13.31 14.84
CA ALA A 438 10.48 -13.73 14.18
C ALA A 438 9.85 -14.99 14.82
N ALA A 439 10.55 -15.67 15.74
CA ALA A 439 10.12 -16.94 16.30
C ALA A 439 8.88 -16.80 17.22
N GLN A 440 7.70 -17.07 16.68
CA GLN A 440 6.86 -18.22 17.02
C GLN A 440 5.85 -18.47 15.89
#